data_AF-A0AAE3YTR5-F1
#
_entry.id   AF-A0AAE3YTR5-F1
#
_cell.length_a   1.000
_cell.length_b   1.000
_cell.length_c   1.000
_cell.angle_alpha   90.00
_cell.angle_beta   90.00
_cell.angle_gamma   90.00
#
_symmetry.space_group_name_H-M   'P 1'
#
loop_
_entity.id
_entity.type
_entity.pdbx_description
1 polymer ?
#
loop_
_entity_poly.entity_id
_entity_poly.type
_entity_poly.pdbx_seq_one_letter_code
_entity_poly.pdbx_strand_id
1 'polypeptide(L)'
;MSDDVDLAMVTVTVAPGRQLDVLTLIAAWRAQVARFEADLLAPSGGRPARGARDYVAALYFRDWIAQASAVLPTGPRHRLDRAVADLDARFLALTEPDIDGLVDRATDDPDSTRDWWWHRIPRTGPVRDDFRRHYRAVV
;
A
#
# COMPACT_ATOMS: atom_id res chain seq x y z
N MET A 1 23.01 -21.75 -15.08
CA MET A 1 21.57 -21.65 -15.35
C MET A 1 21.22 -20.18 -15.32
N SER A 2 20.63 -19.65 -16.39
CA SER A 2 20.39 -18.21 -16.55
C SER A 2 19.28 -17.78 -15.59
N ASP A 3 19.64 -17.04 -14.54
CA ASP A 3 18.75 -16.58 -13.47
C ASP A 3 18.18 -15.17 -13.76
N ASP A 4 18.13 -14.80 -15.04
CA ASP A 4 17.79 -13.45 -15.48
C ASP A 4 16.36 -13.41 -16.00
N VAL A 5 15.40 -13.64 -15.10
CA VAL A 5 14.02 -13.22 -15.35
C VAL A 5 13.97 -11.71 -15.22
N ASP A 6 13.60 -11.05 -16.31
CA ASP A 6 13.30 -9.62 -16.32
C ASP A 6 12.00 -9.38 -15.52
N LEU A 7 12.05 -8.46 -14.56
CA LEU A 7 10.87 -8.09 -13.76
C LEU A 7 9.73 -7.55 -14.64
N ALA A 8 10.03 -7.00 -15.82
CA ALA A 8 9.03 -6.55 -16.78
C ALA A 8 8.18 -7.71 -17.36
N MET A 9 8.69 -8.94 -17.32
CA MET A 9 8.02 -10.12 -17.87
C MET A 9 7.12 -10.82 -16.86
N VAL A 10 7.21 -10.47 -15.58
CA VAL A 10 6.41 -11.09 -14.52
C VAL A 10 5.17 -10.26 -14.32
N THR A 11 4.02 -10.88 -14.50
CA THR A 11 2.72 -10.24 -14.32
C THR A 11 1.94 -10.88 -13.19
N VAL A 12 1.09 -10.08 -12.56
CA VAL A 12 0.15 -10.51 -11.52
C VAL A 12 -1.24 -10.00 -11.87
N THR A 13 -2.24 -10.83 -11.59
CA THR A 13 -3.64 -10.49 -11.80
C THR A 13 -4.11 -9.53 -10.71
N VAL A 14 -4.46 -8.31 -11.10
CA VAL A 14 -4.90 -7.25 -10.18
C VAL A 14 -6.42 -7.05 -10.18
N ALA A 15 -7.11 -7.56 -11.21
CA ALA A 15 -8.56 -7.64 -11.31
C ALA A 15 -8.93 -8.68 -12.38
N PRO A 16 -10.21 -9.14 -12.45
CA PRO A 16 -10.64 -10.01 -13.54
C PRO A 16 -10.29 -9.44 -14.92
N GLY A 17 -9.52 -10.19 -15.71
CA GLY A 17 -9.05 -9.77 -17.03
C GLY A 17 -7.97 -8.68 -17.04
N ARG A 18 -7.44 -8.28 -15.88
CA ARG A 18 -6.39 -7.26 -15.77
C ARG A 18 -5.15 -7.80 -15.08
N GLN A 19 -4.04 -7.73 -15.80
CA GLN A 19 -2.72 -8.06 -15.28
C GLN A 19 -1.82 -6.83 -15.36
N LEU A 20 -0.91 -6.69 -14.39
CA LEU A 20 0.14 -5.67 -14.39
C LEU A 20 1.49 -6.33 -14.21
N ASP A 21 2.52 -5.81 -14.86
CA ASP A 21 3.89 -6.21 -14.64
C ASP A 21 4.45 -5.65 -13.31
N VAL A 22 5.48 -6.29 -12.79
CA VAL A 22 6.10 -5.92 -11.51
C VAL A 22 6.66 -4.50 -11.51
N LEU A 23 7.24 -4.03 -12.63
CA LEU A 23 7.79 -2.67 -12.69
C LEU A 23 6.67 -1.62 -12.61
N THR A 24 5.56 -1.86 -13.30
CA THR A 24 4.35 -1.04 -13.21
C THR A 24 3.80 -1.01 -11.78
N LEU A 25 3.80 -2.15 -11.08
CA LEU A 25 3.37 -2.20 -9.68
C LEU A 25 4.29 -1.40 -8.74
N ILE A 26 5.61 -1.54 -8.87
CA ILE A 26 6.56 -0.75 -8.07
C ILE A 26 6.37 0.74 -8.34
N ALA A 27 6.20 1.12 -9.61
CA ALA A 27 5.99 2.52 -9.99
C ALA A 27 4.67 3.06 -9.40
N ALA A 28 3.60 2.26 -9.44
CA ALA A 28 2.33 2.59 -8.84
C ALA A 28 2.44 2.73 -7.32
N TRP A 29 3.10 1.78 -6.63
CA TRP A 29 3.31 1.86 -5.18
C TRP A 29 4.13 3.08 -4.79
N ARG A 30 5.23 3.35 -5.50
CA ARG A 30 6.03 4.58 -5.33
C ARG A 30 5.18 5.84 -5.47
N ALA A 31 4.30 5.87 -6.47
CA ALA A 31 3.39 6.99 -6.66
C ALA A 31 2.39 7.14 -5.51
N GLN A 32 1.91 6.05 -4.91
CA GLN A 32 1.05 6.14 -3.71
C GLN A 32 1.83 6.63 -2.49
N VAL A 33 3.04 6.13 -2.25
CA VAL A 33 3.89 6.59 -1.12
C VAL A 33 4.19 8.08 -1.23
N ALA A 34 4.56 8.58 -2.40
CA ALA A 34 4.79 10.01 -2.62
C ALA A 34 3.51 10.85 -2.42
N ARG A 35 2.34 10.28 -2.71
CA ARG A 35 1.05 10.93 -2.46
C ARG A 35 0.69 10.94 -0.97
N PHE A 36 0.95 9.87 -0.24
CA PHE A 36 0.77 9.86 1.22
C PHE A 36 1.62 10.92 1.90
N GLU A 37 2.84 11.15 1.41
CA GLU A 37 3.69 12.25 1.87
C GLU A 37 3.06 13.62 1.61
N ALA A 38 2.53 13.84 0.40
CA ALA A 38 1.82 15.08 0.07
C ALA A 38 0.56 15.29 0.92
N ASP A 39 -0.23 14.24 1.15
CA ASP A 39 -1.44 14.29 1.97
C ASP A 39 -1.11 14.58 3.44
N LEU A 40 0.00 14.05 3.96
CA LEU A 40 0.47 14.31 5.32
C LEU A 40 0.84 15.78 5.55
N LEU A 41 1.36 16.45 4.52
CA LEU A 41 1.73 17.87 4.53
C LEU A 41 0.56 18.81 4.23
N ALA A 42 -0.59 18.28 3.80
CA ALA A 42 -1.76 19.09 3.47
C ALA A 42 -2.45 19.64 4.75
N PRO A 43 -3.03 20.85 4.71
CA PRO A 43 -3.76 21.41 5.86
C PRO A 43 -4.93 20.53 6.30
N SER A 44 -5.02 20.27 7.59
CA SER A 44 -6.16 19.59 8.22
C SER A 44 -7.46 20.41 8.07
N GLY A 45 -8.60 19.72 8.06
CA GLY A 45 -9.93 20.33 8.06
C GLY A 45 -10.52 20.67 6.67
N GLY A 46 -9.76 20.49 5.58
CA GLY A 46 -10.30 20.51 4.22
C GLY A 46 -11.07 19.22 3.89
N ARG A 47 -11.98 19.26 2.90
CA ARG A 47 -12.51 18.03 2.31
C ARG A 47 -11.33 17.29 1.66
N PRO A 48 -11.05 16.03 2.02
CA PRO A 48 -9.93 15.33 1.43
C PRO A 48 -10.16 15.21 -0.07
N ALA A 49 -9.12 15.46 -0.89
CA ALA A 49 -9.16 15.06 -2.30
C ALA A 49 -9.24 13.53 -2.44
N ARG A 50 -8.82 12.81 -1.39
CA ARG A 50 -8.86 11.36 -1.22
C ARG A 50 -9.15 10.99 0.22
N GLY A 51 -10.07 10.05 0.43
CA GLY A 51 -10.49 9.60 1.76
C GLY A 51 -9.80 8.32 2.22
N ALA A 52 -10.25 7.78 3.35
CA ALA A 52 -9.82 6.50 3.90
C ALA A 52 -9.90 5.35 2.89
N ARG A 53 -10.94 5.33 2.04
CA ARG A 53 -11.09 4.30 1.00
C ARG A 53 -9.99 4.36 -0.08
N ASP A 54 -9.54 5.56 -0.45
CA ASP A 54 -8.43 5.69 -1.40
C ASP A 54 -7.11 5.21 -0.79
N TYR A 55 -6.92 5.42 0.52
CA TYR A 55 -5.80 4.86 1.26
C TYR A 55 -5.84 3.32 1.25
N VAL A 56 -6.98 2.72 1.60
CA VAL A 56 -7.19 1.26 1.54
C VAL A 56 -6.93 0.73 0.13
N ALA A 57 -7.47 1.38 -0.90
CA ALA A 57 -7.24 1.00 -2.30
C ALA A 57 -5.75 1.02 -2.68
N ALA A 58 -4.97 1.93 -2.11
CA ALA A 58 -3.54 2.02 -2.36
C ALA A 58 -2.74 0.87 -1.72
N LEU A 59 -3.19 0.29 -0.60
CA LEU A 59 -2.51 -0.82 0.07
C LEU A 59 -2.52 -2.10 -0.78
N TYR A 60 -3.54 -2.33 -1.60
CA TYR A 60 -3.59 -3.47 -2.52
C TYR A 60 -2.44 -3.50 -3.53
N PHE A 61 -1.84 -2.34 -3.89
CA PHE A 61 -0.63 -2.36 -4.72
C PHE A 61 0.54 -3.06 -4.02
N ARG A 62 0.63 -2.93 -2.69
CA ARG A 62 1.65 -3.61 -1.91
C ARG A 62 1.38 -5.11 -1.77
N ASP A 63 0.10 -5.51 -1.71
CA ASP A 63 -0.31 -6.92 -1.78
C ASP A 63 0.07 -7.55 -3.11
N TRP A 64 -0.20 -6.89 -4.24
CA TRP A 64 0.18 -7.41 -5.56
C TRP A 64 1.69 -7.53 -5.73
N ILE A 65 2.47 -6.60 -5.14
CA ILE A 65 3.93 -6.72 -5.08
C ILE A 65 4.36 -7.94 -4.27
N ALA A 66 3.72 -8.20 -3.12
CA ALA A 66 4.02 -9.37 -2.28
C ALA A 66 3.68 -10.68 -3.01
N GLN A 67 2.53 -10.72 -3.70
CA GLN A 67 2.13 -11.85 -4.55
C GLN A 67 3.16 -12.11 -5.66
N ALA A 68 3.64 -11.04 -6.31
CA ALA A 68 4.69 -11.18 -7.32
C ALA A 68 6.00 -11.71 -6.71
N SER A 69 6.43 -11.19 -5.54
CA SER A 69 7.64 -11.65 -4.86
C SER A 69 7.58 -13.15 -4.54
N ALA A 70 6.42 -13.65 -4.09
CA ALA A 70 6.21 -15.05 -3.75
C ALA A 70 6.44 -16.03 -4.91
N VAL A 71 6.19 -15.61 -6.16
CA VAL A 71 6.34 -16.46 -7.35
C VAL A 71 7.66 -16.26 -8.10
N LEU A 72 8.43 -15.22 -7.77
CA LEU A 72 9.71 -14.93 -8.42
C LEU A 72 10.82 -15.90 -7.99
N PRO A 73 11.76 -16.27 -8.88
CA PRO A 73 13.01 -16.92 -8.50
C PRO A 73 13.90 -16.04 -7.61
N THR A 74 14.85 -16.64 -6.91
CA THR A 74 15.67 -15.99 -5.87
C THR A 74 16.36 -14.70 -6.33
N GLY A 75 17.00 -14.68 -7.51
CA GLY A 75 17.69 -13.49 -8.02
C GLY A 75 16.75 -12.30 -8.26
N PRO A 76 15.74 -12.41 -9.13
CA PRO A 76 14.71 -11.39 -9.35
C PRO A 76 13.96 -10.99 -8.08
N ARG A 77 13.65 -11.95 -7.19
CA ARG A 77 13.02 -11.70 -5.89
C ARG A 77 13.86 -10.75 -5.04
N HIS A 78 15.16 -11.02 -4.89
CA HIS A 78 16.06 -10.11 -4.17
C HIS A 78 16.12 -8.70 -4.77
N ARG A 79 16.05 -8.59 -6.11
CA ARG A 79 16.00 -7.27 -6.79
C ARG A 79 14.70 -6.54 -6.45
N LEU A 80 13.57 -7.23 -6.48
CA LEU A 80 12.26 -6.70 -6.10
C LEU A 80 12.25 -6.26 -4.64
N ASP A 81 12.65 -7.15 -3.72
CA ASP A 81 12.62 -6.88 -2.28
C ASP A 81 13.47 -5.65 -1.94
N ARG A 82 14.64 -5.48 -2.57
CA ARG A 82 15.47 -4.28 -2.39
C ARG A 82 14.76 -3.02 -2.89
N ALA A 83 14.14 -3.07 -4.07
CA ALA A 83 13.43 -1.92 -4.63
C ALA A 83 12.22 -1.49 -3.77
N VAL A 84 11.59 -2.46 -3.11
CA VAL A 84 10.42 -2.25 -2.25
C VAL A 84 10.82 -1.82 -0.84
N ALA A 85 11.95 -2.30 -0.31
CA ALA A 85 12.43 -1.95 1.03
C ALA A 85 12.55 -0.43 1.26
N ASP A 86 13.06 0.31 0.27
CA ASP A 86 13.16 1.77 0.35
C ASP A 86 11.78 2.45 0.40
N LEU A 87 10.80 1.92 -0.33
CA LEU A 87 9.43 2.42 -0.34
C LEU A 87 8.72 2.08 0.98
N ASP A 88 8.94 0.88 1.50
CA ASP A 88 8.39 0.42 2.78
C ASP A 88 8.95 1.25 3.95
N ALA A 89 10.25 1.58 3.92
CA ALA A 89 10.86 2.47 4.91
C ALA A 89 10.23 3.88 4.90
N ARG A 90 9.99 4.44 3.70
CA ARG A 90 9.29 5.73 3.55
C ARG A 90 7.85 5.64 4.04
N PHE A 91 7.12 4.60 3.66
CA PHE A 91 5.76 4.36 4.13
C PHE A 91 5.68 4.28 5.66
N LEU A 92 6.62 3.58 6.30
CA LEU A 92 6.73 3.52 7.77
C LEU A 92 7.00 4.88 8.40
N ALA A 93 7.78 5.75 7.75
CA ALA A 93 8.03 7.11 8.21
C ALA A 93 6.80 8.03 8.13
N LEU A 94 5.87 7.75 7.21
CA LEU A 94 4.63 8.52 7.01
C LEU A 94 3.46 8.00 7.85
N THR A 95 3.58 6.79 8.38
CA THR A 95 2.50 6.08 9.08
C THR A 95 2.88 5.78 10.54
N GLU A 96 1.88 5.38 11.31
CA GLU A 96 2.02 4.83 12.67
C GLU A 96 1.19 3.55 12.79
N PRO A 97 1.39 2.73 13.85
CA PRO A 97 0.55 1.56 14.09
C PRO A 97 -0.93 1.95 14.18
N ASP A 98 -1.79 1.23 13.48
CA ASP A 98 -3.25 1.41 13.54
C ASP A 98 -3.85 0.65 14.73
N ILE A 99 -3.58 1.13 15.95
CA ILE A 99 -3.99 0.47 17.20
C ILE A 99 -5.51 0.28 17.28
N ASP A 100 -6.27 1.22 16.72
CA ASP A 100 -7.72 1.18 16.76
C ASP A 100 -8.30 0.26 15.69
N GLY A 101 -7.53 -0.15 14.67
CA GLY A 101 -7.99 -0.98 13.55
C GLY A 101 -8.93 -0.22 12.60
N LEU A 102 -8.69 1.07 12.35
CA LEU A 102 -9.53 1.90 11.48
C LEU A 102 -9.38 1.53 10.00
N VAL A 103 -8.20 1.07 9.57
CA VAL A 103 -7.94 0.61 8.20
C VAL A 103 -8.78 -0.62 7.88
N ASP A 104 -8.81 -1.59 8.80
CA ASP A 104 -9.63 -2.79 8.63
C ASP A 104 -11.14 -2.48 8.66
N ARG A 105 -11.58 -1.46 9.41
CA ARG A 105 -12.99 -1.03 9.34
C ARG A 105 -13.34 -0.30 8.04
N ALA A 106 -12.35 0.25 7.36
CA ALA A 106 -12.55 0.96 6.10
C ALA A 106 -12.53 0.04 4.87
N THR A 107 -12.19 -1.24 5.05
CA THR A 107 -12.33 -2.26 4.00
C THR A 107 -13.70 -2.92 4.08
N ASP A 108 -14.20 -3.37 2.93
CA ASP A 108 -15.42 -4.18 2.86
C ASP A 108 -15.14 -5.68 3.12
N ASP A 109 -13.86 -6.07 3.23
CA ASP A 109 -13.40 -7.47 3.38
C ASP A 109 -12.28 -7.58 4.44
N PRO A 110 -12.60 -7.52 5.74
CA PRO A 110 -11.60 -7.58 6.80
C PRO A 110 -10.92 -8.96 6.86
N ASP A 111 -9.59 -8.98 6.83
CA ASP A 111 -8.80 -10.20 6.83
C ASP A 111 -7.65 -10.11 7.85
N SER A 112 -7.72 -10.96 8.88
CA SER A 112 -6.70 -11.03 9.94
C SER A 112 -5.33 -11.55 9.47
N THR A 113 -5.24 -12.11 8.27
CA THR A 113 -4.00 -12.62 7.68
C THR A 113 -3.24 -11.58 6.87
N ARG A 114 -3.74 -10.34 6.83
CA ARG A 114 -3.09 -9.22 6.16
C ARG A 114 -1.71 -8.93 6.69
N ASP A 115 -0.81 -8.65 5.76
CA ASP A 115 0.57 -8.27 6.03
C ASP A 115 0.69 -6.93 6.78
N TRP A 116 1.87 -6.69 7.35
CA TRP A 116 2.14 -5.60 8.30
C TRP A 116 1.73 -4.19 7.82
N TRP A 117 1.70 -3.91 6.52
CA TRP A 117 1.35 -2.58 5.99
C TRP A 117 -0.14 -2.25 6.15
N TRP A 118 -1.00 -3.24 6.31
CA TRP A 118 -2.41 -3.05 6.62
C TRP A 118 -2.64 -2.59 8.06
N HIS A 119 -1.68 -2.83 8.94
CA HIS A 119 -1.72 -2.45 10.36
C HIS A 119 -1.13 -1.05 10.59
N ARG A 120 -1.18 -0.20 9.57
CA ARG A 120 -0.58 1.14 9.54
C ARG A 120 -1.59 2.17 9.09
N ILE A 121 -1.58 3.33 9.73
CA ILE A 121 -2.45 4.46 9.41
C ILE A 121 -1.61 5.73 9.23
N PRO A 122 -2.01 6.69 8.37
CA PRO A 122 -1.32 7.98 8.28
C PRO A 122 -1.26 8.69 9.64
N ARG A 123 -0.11 9.29 9.96
CA ARG A 123 0.09 9.99 11.25
C ARG A 123 -0.82 11.20 11.39
N THR A 124 -0.95 11.98 10.32
CA THR A 124 -1.71 13.25 10.28
C THR A 124 -2.31 13.47 8.89
N GLY A 125 -2.97 14.61 8.71
CA GLY A 125 -3.48 15.07 7.42
C GLY A 125 -4.92 14.63 7.14
N PRO A 126 -5.49 15.05 5.99
CA PRO A 126 -6.90 14.88 5.67
C PRO A 126 -7.36 13.42 5.64
N VAL A 127 -6.50 12.49 5.22
CA VAL A 127 -6.81 11.06 5.22
C VAL A 127 -6.97 10.53 6.64
N ARG A 128 -6.10 10.94 7.58
CA ARG A 128 -6.24 10.56 9.00
C ARG A 128 -7.51 11.14 9.61
N ASP A 129 -7.83 12.39 9.28
CA ASP A 129 -9.06 13.04 9.74
C ASP A 129 -10.31 12.33 9.19
N ASP A 130 -10.24 11.84 7.95
CA ASP A 130 -11.31 11.07 7.32
C ASP A 130 -11.54 9.71 8.02
N PHE A 131 -10.45 8.98 8.34
CA PHE A 131 -10.52 7.77 9.17
C PHE A 131 -11.23 8.02 10.50
N ARG A 132 -10.81 9.07 11.21
CA ARG A 132 -11.40 9.44 12.51
C ARG A 132 -12.86 9.85 12.41
N ARG A 133 -13.27 10.47 11.29
CA ARG A 133 -14.64 10.93 11.09
C ARG A 133 -15.60 9.79 10.80
N HIS A 134 -15.20 8.82 9.98
CA HIS A 134 -16.11 7.83 9.41
C HIS A 134 -15.96 6.43 9.99
N TYR A 135 -14.83 6.09 10.61
CA TYR A 135 -14.51 4.72 11.00
C TYR A 135 -14.15 4.57 12.49
N ARG A 136 -14.19 5.65 13.27
CA ARG A 136 -14.05 5.58 14.74
C ARG A 136 -15.17 4.74 15.34
N ALA A 137 -14.88 4.00 16.40
CA ALA A 137 -15.91 3.34 17.19
C ALA A 137 -16.84 4.40 17.80
N VAL A 138 -18.15 4.17 17.71
CA VAL A 138 -19.13 4.83 18.59
C VAL A 138 -19.08 4.05 19.90
N VAL A 139 -18.60 4.70 20.96
CA VAL A 139 -18.73 4.17 22.33
C VAL A 139 -20.17 4.33 22.78
#